data_AF-A0A7G9FFC0-F1
#
_entry.id   AF-A0A7G9FFC0-F1
#
_cell.length_a   1.000
_cell.length_b   1.000
_cell.length_c   1.000
_cell.angle_alpha   90.00
_cell.angle_beta   90.00
_cell.angle_gamma   90.00
#
_symmetry.space_group_name_H-M   'P 1'
#
loop_
_entity.id
_entity.type
_entity.pdbx_description
1 polymer ?
#
loop_
_entity_poly.entity_id
_entity_poly.type
_entity_poly.pdbx_seq_one_letter_code
_entity_poly.pdbx_strand_id
1 'polypeptide(L)'
;MYRSNEDLYNHIFDEIIFLESETGTMTKEAFLKDEKTQRAFARSIEIIGEAVKNISNDIIIKYKEVPWRNIAGMRDKLIHGYFSVDYEIVWDVAKNIIPEFKNQLIKIMDTEKRKMTIKEIITEINKIEIDIADFISSYKSEQLVSNYDDWNYKDVIAHLLEWIIFSKNKLNAIVHNQDFQEISNIDIFNKQNYIKNKNKHITELQKKLIFELNEYKNIVLLYTEADLQRKDLPTGFSFELWRYMIMDTIIHPVMHLLYYLIKTKNYKLFFKLCKKYNEIFYCYAKGNIEVYSFYEYIEDSKKFIENIKELGEQYKNDDMIHAVLKANKIDENI
;
A
#
# COMPACT_ATOMS: atom_id res chain seq x y z
N MET A 1 -17.58 -19.27 -15.45
CA MET A 1 -16.33 -18.48 -15.47
C MET A 1 -16.62 -17.19 -14.72
N TYR A 2 -16.05 -17.03 -13.53
CA TYR A 2 -16.24 -15.85 -12.69
C TYR A 2 -15.63 -14.62 -13.39
N ARG A 3 -16.28 -13.46 -13.29
CA ARG A 3 -15.87 -12.27 -14.06
C ARG A 3 -14.89 -11.39 -13.28
N SER A 4 -14.81 -11.53 -11.95
CA SER A 4 -13.91 -10.78 -11.06
C SER A 4 -13.77 -11.43 -9.66
N ASN A 5 -12.79 -10.98 -8.87
CA ASN A 5 -12.70 -11.30 -7.44
C ASN A 5 -13.91 -10.79 -6.65
N GLU A 6 -14.52 -9.68 -7.07
CA GLU A 6 -15.71 -9.14 -6.39
C GLU A 6 -16.90 -10.09 -6.54
N ASP A 7 -17.09 -10.70 -7.71
CA ASP A 7 -18.11 -11.74 -7.88
C ASP A 7 -17.84 -12.94 -6.98
N LEU A 8 -16.58 -13.37 -6.85
CA LEU A 8 -16.18 -14.46 -5.97
C LEU A 8 -16.46 -14.14 -4.51
N TYR A 9 -16.16 -12.93 -4.06
CA TYR A 9 -16.48 -12.48 -2.71
C TYR A 9 -17.99 -12.51 -2.46
N ASN A 10 -18.81 -12.01 -3.40
CA ASN A 10 -20.26 -12.04 -3.27
C ASN A 10 -20.79 -13.47 -3.12
N HIS A 11 -20.30 -14.41 -3.94
CA HIS A 11 -20.64 -15.83 -3.81
C HIS A 11 -20.27 -16.41 -2.43
N ILE A 12 -19.11 -16.01 -1.89
CA ILE A 12 -18.72 -16.43 -0.53
C ILE A 12 -19.70 -15.84 0.50
N PHE A 13 -20.01 -14.54 0.42
CA PHE A 13 -20.90 -13.90 1.39
C PHE A 13 -22.32 -14.46 1.38
N ASP A 14 -22.88 -14.79 0.22
CA ASP A 14 -24.22 -15.40 0.13
C ASP A 14 -24.29 -16.69 0.96
N GLU A 15 -23.28 -17.55 0.82
CA GLU A 15 -23.20 -18.82 1.57
C GLU A 15 -22.92 -18.60 3.05
N ILE A 16 -22.06 -17.62 3.40
CA ILE A 16 -21.79 -17.26 4.79
C ILE A 16 -23.07 -16.75 5.48
N ILE A 17 -23.85 -15.90 4.81
CA ILE A 17 -25.11 -15.35 5.35
C ILE A 17 -26.09 -16.48 5.64
N PHE A 18 -26.23 -17.43 4.72
CA PHE A 18 -27.07 -18.62 4.93
C PHE A 18 -26.61 -19.45 6.13
N LEU A 19 -25.32 -19.78 6.22
CA LEU A 19 -24.76 -20.54 7.34
C LEU A 19 -24.95 -19.81 8.69
N GLU A 20 -24.70 -18.51 8.73
CA GLU A 20 -24.89 -17.68 9.94
C GLU A 20 -26.36 -17.59 10.36
N SER A 21 -27.30 -17.46 9.42
CA SER A 21 -28.73 -17.39 9.74
C SER A 21 -29.26 -18.70 10.35
N GLU A 22 -28.83 -19.83 9.80
CA GLU A 22 -29.24 -21.16 10.29
C GLU A 22 -28.58 -21.45 11.65
N THR A 23 -27.27 -21.22 11.78
CA THR A 23 -26.56 -21.43 13.06
C THR A 23 -26.96 -20.44 14.16
N GLY A 24 -27.59 -19.32 13.82
CA GLY A 24 -28.14 -18.35 14.77
C GLY A 24 -29.48 -18.77 15.38
N THR A 25 -30.23 -19.64 14.71
CA THR A 25 -31.60 -20.03 15.10
C THR A 25 -31.72 -21.50 15.51
N MET A 26 -30.78 -22.35 15.10
CA MET A 26 -30.78 -23.78 15.36
C MET A 26 -29.68 -24.20 16.35
N THR A 27 -29.92 -25.25 17.14
CA THR A 27 -28.88 -25.86 17.99
C THR A 27 -28.13 -26.96 17.24
N LYS A 28 -26.93 -27.32 17.73
CA LYS A 28 -26.12 -28.39 17.14
C LYS A 28 -26.86 -29.73 17.14
N GLU A 29 -27.58 -30.07 18.20
CA GLU A 29 -28.33 -31.32 18.31
C GLU A 29 -29.51 -31.37 17.33
N ALA A 30 -30.14 -30.23 17.05
CA ALA A 30 -31.18 -30.13 16.04
C ALA A 30 -30.59 -30.31 14.63
N PHE A 31 -29.45 -29.67 14.34
CA PHE A 31 -28.73 -29.83 13.09
C PHE A 31 -28.32 -31.29 12.83
N LEU A 32 -27.80 -32.00 13.84
CA LEU A 32 -27.39 -33.40 13.72
C LEU A 32 -28.56 -34.37 13.43
N LYS A 33 -29.80 -33.92 13.59
CA LYS A 33 -31.01 -34.69 13.27
C LYS A 33 -31.67 -34.28 11.95
N ASP A 34 -31.19 -33.22 11.29
CA ASP A 34 -31.74 -32.71 10.03
C ASP A 34 -30.77 -32.95 8.86
N GLU A 35 -30.95 -34.09 8.17
CA GLU A 35 -30.15 -34.47 7.02
C GLU A 35 -30.19 -33.44 5.87
N LYS A 36 -31.30 -32.71 5.71
CA LYS A 36 -31.43 -31.72 4.64
C LYS A 36 -30.49 -30.55 4.93
N THR A 37 -30.52 -30.05 6.15
CA THR A 37 -29.70 -28.91 6.56
C THR A 37 -28.23 -29.28 6.66
N GLN A 38 -27.91 -30.51 7.07
CA GLN A 38 -26.57 -31.09 6.96
C GLN A 38 -25.99 -31.02 5.54
N ARG A 39 -26.75 -31.49 4.54
CA ARG A 39 -26.33 -31.44 3.14
C ARG A 39 -26.24 -30.01 2.63
N ALA A 40 -27.13 -29.12 3.06
CA ALA A 40 -27.07 -27.70 2.72
C ALA A 40 -25.80 -27.04 3.24
N PHE A 41 -25.44 -27.25 4.52
CA PHE A 41 -24.22 -26.70 5.12
C PHE A 41 -22.97 -27.23 4.42
N ALA A 42 -22.90 -28.55 4.19
CA ALA A 42 -21.78 -29.14 3.48
C ALA A 42 -21.63 -28.52 2.08
N ARG A 43 -22.76 -28.31 1.38
CA ARG A 43 -22.75 -27.68 0.06
C ARG A 43 -22.30 -26.21 0.11
N SER A 44 -22.76 -25.44 1.07
CA SER A 44 -22.34 -24.05 1.25
C SER A 44 -20.83 -23.93 1.51
N ILE A 45 -20.28 -24.79 2.37
CA ILE A 45 -18.83 -24.83 2.64
C ILE A 45 -18.05 -25.22 1.38
N GLU A 46 -18.55 -26.17 0.59
CA GLU A 46 -17.94 -26.52 -0.70
C GLU A 46 -17.90 -25.33 -1.67
N ILE A 47 -19.01 -24.58 -1.78
CA ILE A 47 -19.11 -23.42 -2.66
C ILE A 47 -18.12 -22.33 -2.21
N ILE A 48 -18.01 -22.07 -0.90
CA ILE A 48 -17.03 -21.14 -0.34
C ILE A 48 -15.61 -21.59 -0.71
N GLY A 49 -15.27 -22.87 -0.50
CA GLY A 49 -13.95 -23.41 -0.82
C GLY A 49 -13.62 -23.31 -2.32
N GLU A 50 -14.60 -23.57 -3.19
CA GLU A 50 -14.43 -23.44 -4.64
C GLU A 50 -14.24 -21.97 -5.07
N ALA A 51 -15.02 -21.04 -4.51
CA ALA A 51 -14.84 -19.62 -4.78
C ALA A 51 -13.44 -19.15 -4.35
N VAL A 52 -12.97 -19.60 -3.18
CA VAL A 52 -11.61 -19.28 -2.69
C VAL A 52 -10.51 -19.79 -3.62
N LYS A 53 -10.65 -20.98 -4.22
CA LYS A 53 -9.67 -21.50 -5.20
C LYS A 53 -9.55 -20.62 -6.45
N ASN A 54 -10.59 -19.88 -6.77
CA ASN A 54 -10.66 -19.04 -7.95
C ASN A 54 -10.26 -17.58 -7.67
N ILE A 55 -10.02 -17.21 -6.40
CA ILE A 55 -9.48 -15.89 -6.04
C ILE A 55 -8.10 -15.74 -6.69
N SER A 56 -7.85 -14.55 -7.24
CA SER A 56 -6.60 -14.28 -7.94
C SER A 56 -5.36 -14.41 -7.05
N ASN A 57 -4.27 -14.91 -7.64
CA ASN A 57 -3.04 -15.18 -6.91
C ASN A 57 -2.42 -13.94 -6.26
N ASP A 58 -2.62 -12.74 -6.83
CA ASP A 58 -2.19 -11.48 -6.24
C ASP A 58 -2.83 -11.23 -4.88
N ILE A 59 -4.13 -11.51 -4.71
CA ILE A 59 -4.82 -11.41 -3.41
C ILE A 59 -4.29 -12.47 -2.44
N ILE A 60 -4.16 -13.73 -2.89
CA ILE A 60 -3.68 -14.83 -2.03
C ILE A 60 -2.25 -14.58 -1.53
N ILE A 61 -1.38 -14.08 -2.41
CA ILE A 61 0.01 -13.75 -2.08
C ILE A 61 0.07 -12.54 -1.15
N LYS A 62 -0.83 -11.57 -1.34
CA LYS A 62 -0.84 -10.34 -0.57
C LYS A 62 -1.34 -10.55 0.87
N TYR A 63 -2.39 -11.34 1.07
CA TYR A 63 -3.04 -11.52 2.37
C TYR A 63 -2.75 -12.90 2.97
N LYS A 64 -1.48 -13.16 3.32
CA LYS A 64 -1.00 -14.50 3.74
C LYS A 64 -1.50 -14.93 5.11
N GLU A 65 -1.95 -13.99 5.92
CA GLU A 65 -2.55 -14.22 7.24
C GLU A 65 -3.89 -14.96 7.15
N VAL A 66 -4.57 -14.87 6.01
CA VAL A 66 -5.79 -15.62 5.76
C VAL A 66 -5.43 -17.06 5.41
N PRO A 67 -6.05 -18.07 6.04
CA PRO A 67 -5.71 -19.47 5.84
C PRO A 67 -6.30 -20.03 4.54
N TRP A 68 -6.03 -19.40 3.39
CA TRP A 68 -6.62 -19.68 2.07
C TRP A 68 -6.61 -21.15 1.70
N ARG A 69 -5.46 -21.83 1.89
CA ARG A 69 -5.32 -23.26 1.60
C ARG A 69 -6.24 -24.12 2.47
N ASN A 70 -6.44 -23.74 3.72
CA ASN A 70 -7.32 -24.46 4.63
C ASN A 70 -8.79 -24.28 4.23
N ILE A 71 -9.19 -23.07 3.83
CA ILE A 71 -10.56 -22.78 3.37
C ILE A 71 -10.83 -23.48 2.02
N ALA A 72 -9.91 -23.35 1.05
CA ALA A 72 -9.99 -24.01 -0.24
C ALA A 72 -10.05 -25.55 -0.13
N GLY A 73 -9.33 -26.11 0.85
CA GLY A 73 -9.29 -27.55 1.13
C GLY A 73 -10.38 -28.05 2.08
N MET A 74 -11.39 -27.25 2.43
CA MET A 74 -12.42 -27.66 3.40
C MET A 74 -13.17 -28.91 2.95
N ARG A 75 -13.49 -29.05 1.66
CA ARG A 75 -14.14 -30.25 1.12
C ARG A 75 -13.39 -31.54 1.48
N ASP A 76 -12.07 -31.53 1.35
CA ASP A 76 -11.23 -32.72 1.61
C ASP A 76 -11.15 -33.02 3.11
N LYS A 77 -11.31 -32.00 3.96
CA LYS A 77 -11.38 -32.16 5.43
C LYS A 77 -12.72 -32.68 5.92
N LEU A 78 -13.81 -32.35 5.21
CA LEU A 78 -15.16 -32.81 5.56
C LEU A 78 -15.37 -34.30 5.23
N ILE A 79 -14.61 -34.84 4.27
CA ILE A 79 -14.70 -36.24 3.83
C ILE A 79 -13.60 -37.05 4.52
N HIS A 80 -13.93 -37.73 5.62
CA HIS A 80 -12.99 -38.62 6.30
C HIS A 80 -13.15 -40.08 5.82
N GLY A 81 -12.07 -40.65 5.27
CA GLY A 81 -11.70 -42.08 5.29
C GLY A 81 -12.60 -43.14 4.64
N TYR A 82 -13.92 -42.95 4.58
CA TYR A 82 -14.91 -43.94 4.14
C TYR A 82 -16.16 -43.24 3.59
N PHE A 83 -16.00 -42.38 2.58
CA PHE A 83 -17.10 -41.76 1.80
C PHE A 83 -18.21 -41.01 2.59
N SER A 84 -18.09 -40.85 3.91
CA SER A 84 -19.07 -40.18 4.77
C SER A 84 -18.57 -38.81 5.23
N VAL A 85 -19.46 -37.82 5.19
CA VAL A 85 -19.20 -36.46 5.70
C VAL A 85 -19.29 -36.45 7.22
N ASP A 86 -18.30 -35.86 7.88
CA ASP A 86 -18.35 -35.62 9.32
C ASP A 86 -19.13 -34.33 9.61
N TYR A 87 -20.41 -34.48 9.95
CA TYR A 87 -21.31 -33.35 10.21
C TYR A 87 -21.00 -32.62 11.53
N GLU A 88 -20.27 -33.21 12.47
CA GLU A 88 -19.78 -32.52 13.65
C GLU A 88 -18.78 -31.43 13.25
N ILE A 89 -17.88 -31.77 12.31
CA ILE A 89 -16.91 -30.83 11.73
C ILE A 89 -17.63 -29.78 10.88
N VAL A 90 -18.62 -30.18 10.07
CA VAL A 90 -19.42 -29.23 9.27
C VAL A 90 -20.03 -28.13 10.15
N TRP A 91 -20.63 -28.52 11.29
CA TRP A 91 -21.20 -27.57 12.24
C TRP A 91 -20.13 -26.64 12.83
N ASP A 92 -19.00 -27.19 13.27
CA ASP A 92 -17.92 -26.41 13.87
C ASP A 92 -17.33 -25.38 12.90
N VAL A 93 -17.09 -25.79 11.64
CA VAL A 93 -16.66 -24.90 10.57
C VAL A 93 -17.65 -23.76 10.39
N ALA A 94 -18.94 -24.08 10.24
CA ALA A 94 -19.99 -23.08 10.02
C ALA A 94 -20.13 -22.11 11.20
N LYS A 95 -20.05 -22.60 12.45
CA LYS A 95 -20.28 -21.78 13.65
C LYS A 95 -19.07 -20.97 14.07
N ASN A 96 -17.86 -21.51 13.91
CA ASN A 96 -16.66 -20.95 14.54
C ASN A 96 -15.62 -20.45 13.54
N ILE A 97 -15.41 -21.13 12.41
CA ILE A 97 -14.35 -20.75 11.44
C ILE A 97 -14.85 -19.73 10.43
N ILE A 98 -16.05 -19.96 9.88
CA ILE A 98 -16.62 -19.12 8.82
C ILE A 98 -16.82 -17.64 9.27
N PRO A 99 -17.29 -17.33 10.48
CA PRO A 99 -17.41 -15.95 10.93
C PRO A 99 -16.06 -15.20 11.03
N GLU A 100 -14.99 -15.90 11.41
CA GLU A 100 -13.64 -15.30 11.42
C GLU A 100 -13.17 -15.02 10.00
N PHE A 101 -13.34 -15.99 9.09
CA PHE A 101 -13.00 -15.83 7.68
C PHE A 101 -13.77 -14.68 7.02
N LYS A 102 -15.06 -14.52 7.35
CA LYS A 102 -15.88 -13.37 6.93
C LYS A 102 -15.24 -12.04 7.32
N ASN A 103 -14.80 -11.90 8.57
CA ASN A 103 -14.17 -10.68 9.06
C ASN A 103 -12.84 -10.39 8.36
N GLN A 104 -12.06 -11.43 8.04
CA GLN A 104 -10.84 -11.30 7.24
C GLN A 104 -11.13 -10.84 5.82
N LEU A 105 -12.13 -11.44 5.16
CA LEU A 105 -12.57 -11.05 3.82
C LEU A 105 -13.10 -9.61 3.77
N ILE A 106 -13.89 -9.18 4.75
CA ILE A 106 -14.36 -7.79 4.84
C ILE A 106 -13.17 -6.83 4.91
N LYS A 107 -12.18 -7.09 5.76
CA LYS A 107 -10.97 -6.25 5.84
C LYS A 107 -10.18 -6.20 4.53
N ILE A 108 -10.08 -7.33 3.83
CA ILE A 108 -9.46 -7.40 2.51
C ILE A 108 -10.22 -6.52 1.54
N MET A 109 -11.55 -6.67 1.49
CA MET A 109 -12.39 -5.87 0.60
C MET A 109 -12.32 -4.39 0.93
N ASP A 110 -12.38 -4.00 2.19
CA ASP A 110 -12.28 -2.60 2.59
C ASP A 110 -10.92 -2.01 2.24
N THR A 111 -9.86 -2.81 2.38
CA THR A 111 -8.51 -2.42 1.95
C THR A 111 -8.44 -2.25 0.43
N GLU A 112 -8.95 -3.23 -0.33
CA GLU A 112 -8.97 -3.20 -1.79
C GLU A 112 -9.89 -2.10 -2.34
N LYS A 113 -10.94 -1.76 -1.59
CA LYS A 113 -11.91 -0.70 -1.88
C LYS A 113 -11.50 0.64 -1.29
N ARG A 114 -10.37 0.77 -0.58
CA ARG A 114 -9.98 2.06 -0.01
C ARG A 114 -9.65 3.02 -1.13
N LYS A 115 -10.50 4.03 -1.24
CA LYS A 115 -10.41 5.13 -2.20
C LYS A 115 -10.03 6.36 -1.41
N MET A 116 -8.98 7.05 -1.83
CA MET A 116 -8.75 8.38 -1.30
C MET A 116 -9.79 9.34 -1.84
N THR A 117 -10.28 10.19 -0.96
CA THR A 117 -11.07 11.37 -1.32
C THR A 117 -10.17 12.56 -1.61
N ILE A 118 -10.70 13.56 -2.29
CA ILE A 118 -9.99 14.84 -2.53
C ILE A 118 -9.54 15.46 -1.19
N LYS A 119 -10.41 15.41 -0.17
CA LYS A 119 -10.12 15.94 1.17
C LYS A 119 -8.93 15.21 1.82
N GLU A 120 -8.86 13.89 1.70
CA GLU A 120 -7.75 13.10 2.24
C GLU A 120 -6.45 13.40 1.50
N ILE A 121 -6.46 13.50 0.17
CA ILE A 121 -5.25 13.86 -0.62
C ILE A 121 -4.71 15.22 -0.17
N ILE A 122 -5.57 16.23 -0.07
CA ILE A 122 -5.17 17.57 0.39
C ILE A 122 -4.62 17.51 1.82
N THR A 123 -5.23 16.70 2.69
CA THR A 123 -4.77 16.52 4.07
C THR A 123 -3.37 15.89 4.12
N GLU A 124 -3.11 14.87 3.31
CA GLU A 124 -1.79 14.23 3.23
C GLU A 124 -0.74 15.17 2.62
N ILE A 125 -1.10 15.98 1.61
CA ILE A 125 -0.20 17.01 1.04
C ILE A 125 0.17 18.05 2.10
N ASN A 126 -0.77 18.48 2.95
CA ASN A 126 -0.46 19.41 4.04
C ASN A 126 0.46 18.77 5.10
N LYS A 127 0.31 17.46 5.38
CA LYS A 127 1.17 16.75 6.33
C LYS A 127 2.62 16.68 5.85
N ILE A 128 2.84 16.33 4.58
CA ILE A 128 4.19 16.23 4.01
C ILE A 128 4.85 17.59 3.81
N GLU A 129 4.08 18.64 3.52
CA GLU A 129 4.58 20.02 3.50
C GLU A 129 5.23 20.40 4.85
N ILE A 130 4.57 20.06 5.97
CA ILE A 130 5.10 20.28 7.33
C ILE A 130 6.35 19.42 7.57
N ASP A 131 6.31 18.13 7.22
CA ASP A 131 7.45 17.23 7.46
C ASP A 131 8.68 17.61 6.63
N ILE A 132 8.50 18.13 5.41
CA ILE A 132 9.60 18.67 4.60
C ILE A 132 10.20 19.90 5.29
N ALA A 133 9.39 20.79 5.86
CA ALA A 133 9.89 21.94 6.60
C ALA A 133 10.68 21.52 7.85
N ASP A 134 10.17 20.54 8.60
CA ASP A 134 10.85 19.97 9.77
C ASP A 134 12.17 19.28 9.39
N PHE A 135 12.18 18.56 8.26
CA PHE A 135 13.38 17.96 7.70
C PHE A 135 14.44 19.00 7.36
N ILE A 136 14.08 20.06 6.61
CA ILE A 136 14.99 21.17 6.29
C ILE A 136 15.57 21.80 7.57
N SER A 137 14.72 22.02 8.59
CA SER A 137 15.15 22.58 9.87
C SER A 137 16.16 21.68 10.60
N SER A 138 15.99 20.37 10.50
CA SER A 138 16.85 19.37 11.16
C SER A 138 18.26 19.31 10.57
N TYR A 139 18.44 19.69 9.30
CA TYR A 139 19.72 19.62 8.57
C TYR A 139 20.32 20.99 8.22
N LYS A 140 19.74 22.09 8.72
CA LYS A 140 20.18 23.47 8.39
C LYS A 140 21.66 23.78 8.66
N SER A 141 22.32 23.02 9.53
CA SER A 141 23.72 23.19 9.92
C SER A 141 24.67 22.20 9.22
N GLU A 142 24.16 21.37 8.32
CA GLU A 142 24.94 20.38 7.58
C GLU A 142 25.89 21.04 6.58
N GLN A 143 27.06 20.43 6.35
CA GLN A 143 27.98 20.86 5.30
C GLN A 143 27.41 20.50 3.93
N LEU A 144 27.28 21.50 3.05
CA LEU A 144 26.66 21.35 1.73
C LEU A 144 27.65 20.88 0.64
N VAL A 145 28.42 19.83 0.92
CA VAL A 145 29.28 19.18 -0.09
C VAL A 145 28.51 18.02 -0.70
N SER A 146 28.32 18.03 -2.02
CA SER A 146 27.58 16.98 -2.73
C SER A 146 27.99 16.86 -4.19
N ASN A 147 27.62 15.74 -4.81
CA ASN A 147 27.68 15.53 -6.25
C ASN A 147 26.39 14.83 -6.73
N TYR A 148 26.25 14.53 -8.02
CA TYR A 148 25.01 13.94 -8.53
C TYR A 148 24.73 12.54 -7.99
N ASP A 149 25.76 11.80 -7.59
CA ASP A 149 25.65 10.44 -7.07
C ASP A 149 25.71 10.40 -5.53
N ASP A 150 25.74 11.56 -4.86
CA ASP A 150 25.79 11.69 -3.40
C ASP A 150 25.16 13.03 -2.97
N TRP A 151 23.85 13.02 -2.71
CA TRP A 151 23.04 14.20 -2.44
C TRP A 151 23.09 14.62 -0.98
N ASN A 152 23.14 15.92 -0.73
CA ASN A 152 22.79 16.48 0.57
C ASN A 152 21.28 16.79 0.64
N TYR A 153 20.80 17.20 1.82
CA TYR A 153 19.38 17.47 2.04
C TYR A 153 18.81 18.53 1.09
N LYS A 154 19.61 19.52 0.66
CA LYS A 154 19.18 20.56 -0.27
C LYS A 154 18.96 19.99 -1.67
N ASP A 155 19.84 19.09 -2.12
CA ASP A 155 19.69 18.42 -3.41
C ASP A 155 18.45 17.51 -3.42
N VAL A 156 18.17 16.84 -2.30
CA VAL A 156 16.91 16.10 -2.10
C VAL A 156 15.70 17.04 -2.28
N ILE A 157 15.66 18.18 -1.59
CA ILE A 157 14.56 19.15 -1.74
C ILE A 157 14.43 19.67 -3.18
N ALA A 158 15.54 19.93 -3.85
CA ALA A 158 15.54 20.36 -5.25
C ALA A 158 14.98 19.28 -6.20
N HIS A 159 15.32 18.02 -5.97
CA HIS A 159 14.80 16.88 -6.73
C HIS A 159 13.28 16.73 -6.54
N LEU A 160 12.82 16.74 -5.29
CA LEU A 160 11.38 16.64 -4.98
C LEU A 160 10.58 17.77 -5.63
N LEU A 161 11.10 18.99 -5.58
CA LEU A 161 10.47 20.16 -6.22
C LEU A 161 10.21 19.94 -7.72
N GLU A 162 11.18 19.43 -8.46
CA GLU A 162 11.05 19.29 -9.92
C GLU A 162 10.07 18.17 -10.31
N TRP A 163 10.01 17.09 -9.53
CA TRP A 163 9.00 16.03 -9.71
C TRP A 163 7.59 16.50 -9.35
N ILE A 164 7.44 17.27 -8.27
CA ILE A 164 6.15 17.91 -7.92
C ILE A 164 5.69 18.84 -9.06
N ILE A 165 6.59 19.67 -9.60
CA ILE A 165 6.27 20.57 -10.74
C ILE A 165 5.84 19.75 -11.97
N PHE A 166 6.59 18.72 -12.33
CA PHE A 166 6.28 17.87 -13.48
C PHE A 166 4.89 17.23 -13.33
N SER A 167 4.66 16.60 -12.18
CA SER A 167 3.41 15.89 -11.90
C SER A 167 2.21 16.82 -11.84
N LYS A 168 2.38 17.99 -11.20
CA LYS A 168 1.40 19.09 -11.20
C LYS A 168 1.01 19.51 -12.61
N ASN A 169 2.01 19.78 -13.45
CA ASN A 169 1.77 20.26 -14.82
C ASN A 169 1.07 19.20 -15.66
N LYS A 170 1.41 17.91 -15.47
CA LYS A 170 0.69 16.80 -16.11
C LYS A 170 -0.78 16.77 -15.70
N LEU A 171 -1.06 16.83 -14.39
CA LEU A 171 -2.44 16.87 -13.90
C LEU A 171 -3.22 18.09 -14.40
N ASN A 172 -2.56 19.25 -14.50
CA ASN A 172 -3.20 20.44 -15.05
C ASN A 172 -3.54 20.26 -16.53
N ALA A 173 -2.66 19.65 -17.32
CA ALA A 173 -2.92 19.38 -18.73
C ALA A 173 -4.07 18.37 -18.90
N ILE A 174 -4.10 17.31 -18.09
CA ILE A 174 -5.15 16.29 -18.12
C ILE A 174 -6.53 16.91 -17.86
N VAL A 175 -6.68 17.71 -16.80
CA VAL A 175 -8.01 18.27 -16.44
C VAL A 175 -8.52 19.30 -17.46
N HIS A 176 -7.61 19.96 -18.18
CA HIS A 176 -7.95 20.90 -19.25
C HIS A 176 -7.93 20.27 -20.65
N ASN A 177 -7.72 18.95 -20.76
CA ASN A 177 -7.61 18.22 -22.02
C ASN A 177 -6.57 18.86 -22.98
N GLN A 178 -5.40 19.18 -22.45
CA GLN A 178 -4.27 19.76 -23.18
C GLN A 178 -3.16 18.71 -23.39
N ASP A 179 -2.39 18.89 -24.46
CA ASP A 179 -1.19 18.07 -24.69
C ASP A 179 -0.15 18.32 -23.60
N PHE A 180 0.53 17.24 -23.18
CA PHE A 180 1.60 17.28 -22.21
C PHE A 180 2.81 16.51 -22.72
N GLN A 181 3.99 17.13 -22.63
CA GLN A 181 5.23 16.48 -23.06
C GLN A 181 5.77 15.57 -21.96
N GLU A 182 5.83 14.27 -22.24
CA GLU A 182 6.41 13.28 -21.33
C GLU A 182 7.94 13.37 -21.24
N ILE A 183 8.47 12.86 -20.12
CA ILE A 183 9.91 12.66 -19.95
C ILE A 183 10.32 11.45 -20.80
N SER A 184 11.19 11.67 -21.78
CA SER A 184 11.72 10.59 -22.63
C SER A 184 12.84 9.79 -21.95
N ASN A 185 13.60 10.42 -21.06
CA ASN A 185 14.69 9.80 -20.31
C ASN A 185 14.81 10.42 -18.92
N ILE A 186 14.53 9.61 -17.90
CA ILE A 186 14.48 10.03 -16.49
C ILE A 186 15.86 10.43 -15.97
N ASP A 187 16.92 9.72 -16.36
CA ASP A 187 18.29 10.03 -15.93
C ASP A 187 18.75 11.40 -16.45
N ILE A 188 18.44 11.70 -17.71
CA ILE A 188 18.75 13.01 -18.32
C ILE A 188 17.95 14.10 -17.61
N PHE A 189 16.67 13.88 -17.38
CA PHE A 189 15.80 14.82 -16.65
C PHE A 189 16.35 15.12 -15.25
N ASN A 190 16.69 14.09 -14.48
CA ASN A 190 17.23 14.23 -13.13
C ASN A 190 18.59 14.95 -13.12
N LYS A 191 19.51 14.60 -14.04
CA LYS A 191 20.83 15.28 -14.16
C LYS A 191 20.69 16.75 -14.52
N GLN A 192 19.81 17.08 -15.46
CA GLN A 192 19.56 18.48 -15.85
C GLN A 192 18.99 19.29 -14.68
N ASN A 193 18.02 18.72 -13.95
CA ASN A 193 17.41 19.36 -12.79
C ASN A 193 18.38 19.52 -11.62
N TYR A 194 19.28 18.56 -11.39
CA TYR A 194 20.37 18.72 -10.44
C TYR A 194 21.26 19.92 -10.80
N ILE A 195 21.73 20.00 -12.05
CA ILE A 195 22.57 21.12 -12.52
C ILE A 195 21.85 22.46 -12.38
N LYS A 196 20.57 22.52 -12.79
CA LYS A 196 19.70 23.70 -12.71
C LYS A 196 19.56 24.24 -11.28
N ASN A 197 19.51 23.35 -10.28
CA ASN A 197 19.23 23.73 -8.89
C ASN A 197 20.46 23.73 -7.98
N LYS A 198 21.62 23.24 -8.44
CA LYS A 198 22.85 23.06 -7.64
C LYS A 198 23.25 24.27 -6.80
N ASN A 199 23.13 25.48 -7.35
CA ASN A 199 23.56 26.72 -6.69
C ASN A 199 22.42 27.49 -6.00
N LYS A 200 21.18 26.99 -6.05
CA LYS A 200 20.05 27.66 -5.40
C LYS A 200 20.15 27.56 -3.88
N HIS A 201 19.66 28.59 -3.21
CA HIS A 201 19.62 28.61 -1.76
C HIS A 201 18.42 27.80 -1.23
N ILE A 202 18.57 27.14 -0.10
CA ILE A 202 17.52 26.29 0.47
C ILE A 202 16.20 27.06 0.72
N THR A 203 16.30 28.32 1.15
CA THR A 203 15.10 29.16 1.38
C THR A 203 14.35 29.51 0.10
N GLU A 204 15.04 29.59 -1.05
CA GLU A 204 14.40 29.75 -2.36
C GLU A 204 13.66 28.47 -2.76
N LEU A 205 14.35 27.33 -2.64
CA LEU A 205 13.79 26.01 -2.96
C LEU A 205 12.56 25.69 -2.10
N GLN A 206 12.64 25.95 -0.79
CA GLN A 206 11.54 25.72 0.14
C GLN A 206 10.31 26.58 -0.20
N LYS A 207 10.51 27.88 -0.46
CA LYS A 207 9.41 28.78 -0.87
C LYS A 207 8.75 28.31 -2.15
N LYS A 208 9.55 27.89 -3.13
CA LYS A 208 9.03 27.39 -4.39
C LYS A 208 8.28 26.07 -4.20
N LEU A 209 8.80 25.14 -3.41
CA LEU A 209 8.13 23.87 -3.12
C LEU A 209 6.76 24.08 -2.45
N ILE A 210 6.67 24.98 -1.47
CA ILE A 210 5.39 25.33 -0.83
C ILE A 210 4.41 25.93 -1.85
N PHE A 211 4.88 26.83 -2.73
CA PHE A 211 4.06 27.39 -3.79
C PHE A 211 3.53 26.30 -4.73
N GLU A 212 4.40 25.40 -5.21
CA GLU A 212 4.03 24.35 -6.15
C GLU A 212 3.09 23.31 -5.52
N LEU A 213 3.25 22.99 -4.23
CA LEU A 213 2.30 22.13 -3.49
C LEU A 213 0.92 22.79 -3.33
N ASN A 214 0.87 24.11 -3.12
CA ASN A 214 -0.41 24.83 -3.09
C ASN A 214 -1.10 24.80 -4.45
N GLU A 215 -0.35 25.01 -5.54
CA GLU A 215 -0.89 24.89 -6.89
C GLU A 215 -1.33 23.46 -7.21
N TYR A 216 -0.61 22.45 -6.72
CA TYR A 216 -1.01 21.05 -6.83
C TYR A 216 -2.35 20.80 -6.14
N LYS A 217 -2.54 21.30 -4.92
CA LYS A 217 -3.82 21.22 -4.19
C LYS A 217 -4.94 21.90 -4.97
N ASN A 218 -4.69 23.06 -5.57
CA ASN A 218 -5.66 23.77 -6.42
C ASN A 218 -6.08 22.92 -7.63
N ILE A 219 -5.14 22.23 -8.28
CA ILE A 219 -5.43 21.33 -9.41
C ILE A 219 -6.21 20.10 -8.97
N VAL A 220 -5.87 19.50 -7.82
CA VAL A 220 -6.63 18.36 -7.27
C VAL A 220 -8.10 18.71 -7.06
N LEU A 221 -8.41 19.95 -6.65
CA LEU A 221 -9.79 20.44 -6.49
C LEU A 221 -10.58 20.59 -7.80
N LEU A 222 -9.92 20.55 -8.96
CA LEU A 222 -10.59 20.60 -10.27
C LEU A 222 -11.14 19.22 -10.70
N TYR A 223 -10.70 18.14 -10.07
CA TYR A 223 -11.17 16.78 -10.34
C TYR A 223 -12.39 16.44 -9.48
N THR A 224 -13.18 15.45 -9.93
CA THR A 224 -14.26 14.87 -9.14
C THR A 224 -13.79 13.62 -8.38
N GLU A 225 -14.53 13.22 -7.35
CA GLU A 225 -14.27 11.95 -6.63
C GLU A 225 -14.35 10.73 -7.55
N ALA A 226 -15.17 10.81 -8.61
CA ALA A 226 -15.22 9.77 -9.63
C ALA A 226 -13.94 9.72 -10.48
N ASP A 227 -13.37 10.89 -10.83
CA ASP A 227 -12.13 10.95 -11.59
C ASP A 227 -10.95 10.34 -10.84
N LEU A 228 -10.90 10.49 -9.53
CA LEU A 228 -9.85 9.88 -8.69
C LEU A 228 -9.75 8.36 -8.90
N GLN A 229 -10.85 7.69 -9.26
CA GLN A 229 -10.93 6.23 -9.45
C GLN A 229 -10.60 5.77 -10.86
N ARG A 230 -10.51 6.70 -11.81
CA ARG A 230 -10.23 6.39 -13.21
C ARG A 230 -8.81 5.86 -13.39
N LYS A 231 -8.68 4.92 -14.32
CA LYS A 231 -7.42 4.29 -14.74
C LYS A 231 -7.08 4.55 -16.21
N ASP A 232 -8.00 5.21 -16.91
CA ASP A 232 -7.97 5.50 -18.35
C ASP A 232 -7.40 6.90 -18.66
N LEU A 233 -7.10 7.70 -17.63
CA LEU A 233 -6.48 9.01 -17.80
C LEU A 233 -5.02 8.86 -18.21
N PRO A 234 -4.48 9.75 -19.08
CA PRO A 234 -3.14 9.62 -19.65
C PRO A 234 -2.05 10.06 -18.65
N THR A 235 -1.99 9.39 -17.51
CA THR A 235 -0.99 9.62 -16.46
C THR A 235 0.36 8.94 -16.78
N GLY A 236 0.33 7.94 -17.67
CA GLY A 236 1.45 7.02 -17.91
C GLY A 236 1.41 5.76 -17.03
N PHE A 237 0.41 5.62 -16.15
CA PHE A 237 0.27 4.49 -15.23
C PHE A 237 -1.07 3.78 -15.42
N SER A 238 -1.11 2.46 -15.16
CA SER A 238 -2.30 1.62 -15.29
C SER A 238 -3.18 1.58 -14.03
N PHE A 239 -2.96 2.50 -13.09
CA PHE A 239 -3.63 2.53 -11.80
C PHE A 239 -4.49 3.80 -11.61
N GLU A 240 -5.22 3.83 -10.50
CA GLU A 240 -6.16 4.89 -10.15
C GLU A 240 -5.48 6.29 -10.09
N LEU A 241 -6.14 7.34 -10.59
CA LEU A 241 -5.62 8.71 -10.58
C LEU A 241 -5.19 9.19 -9.19
N TRP A 242 -5.94 8.84 -8.14
CA TRP A 242 -5.55 9.23 -6.77
C TRP A 242 -4.18 8.66 -6.37
N ARG A 243 -3.80 7.46 -6.86
CA ARG A 243 -2.47 6.87 -6.62
C ARG A 243 -1.40 7.68 -7.32
N TYR A 244 -1.65 8.11 -8.55
CA TYR A 244 -0.75 9.02 -9.26
C TYR A 244 -0.56 10.33 -8.46
N MET A 245 -1.65 10.92 -7.99
CA MET A 245 -1.61 12.19 -7.26
C MET A 245 -0.72 12.13 -6.01
N ILE A 246 -0.79 11.04 -5.25
CA ILE A 246 0.00 10.86 -4.02
C ILE A 246 1.41 10.30 -4.26
N MET A 247 1.67 9.73 -5.43
CA MET A 247 2.98 9.15 -5.77
C MET A 247 4.07 10.21 -5.67
N ASP A 248 3.94 11.33 -6.40
CA ASP A 248 4.97 12.38 -6.43
C ASP A 248 4.85 13.39 -5.29
N THR A 249 3.71 13.45 -4.61
CA THR A 249 3.49 14.42 -3.52
C THR A 249 3.72 13.83 -2.13
N ILE A 250 3.57 12.52 -1.94
CA ILE A 250 3.68 11.87 -0.63
C ILE A 250 4.67 10.70 -0.68
N ILE A 251 4.42 9.67 -1.49
CA ILE A 251 5.19 8.41 -1.45
C ILE A 251 6.66 8.66 -1.79
N HIS A 252 6.92 9.29 -2.93
CA HIS A 252 8.27 9.61 -3.39
C HIS A 252 9.01 10.59 -2.46
N PRO A 253 8.41 11.72 -2.02
CA PRO A 253 8.98 12.57 -0.97
C PRO A 253 9.34 11.83 0.31
N VAL A 254 8.40 11.07 0.89
CA VAL A 254 8.63 10.34 2.15
C VAL A 254 9.76 9.33 1.97
N MET A 255 9.83 8.60 0.84
CA MET A 255 10.91 7.65 0.58
C MET A 255 12.28 8.32 0.50
N HIS A 256 12.39 9.49 -0.15
CA HIS A 256 13.64 10.26 -0.14
C HIS A 256 14.04 10.72 1.26
N LEU A 257 13.08 11.19 2.05
CA LEU A 257 13.34 11.58 3.44
C LEU A 257 13.81 10.37 4.26
N LEU A 258 13.09 9.24 4.18
CA LEU A 258 13.44 8.01 4.88
C LEU A 258 14.84 7.51 4.50
N TYR A 259 15.19 7.49 3.21
CA TYR A 259 16.53 7.11 2.76
C TYR A 259 17.59 8.05 3.34
N TYR A 260 17.36 9.37 3.31
CA TYR A 260 18.30 10.34 3.88
C TYR A 260 18.49 10.16 5.40
N LEU A 261 17.43 9.79 6.11
CA LEU A 261 17.48 9.48 7.54
C LEU A 261 18.28 8.19 7.82
N ILE A 262 18.20 7.18 6.96
CA ILE A 262 19.08 5.99 7.02
C ILE A 262 20.53 6.41 6.76
N LYS A 263 20.79 7.17 5.70
CA LYS A 263 22.12 7.66 5.31
C LYS A 263 22.82 8.42 6.44
N THR A 264 22.06 9.27 7.15
CA THR A 264 22.55 10.10 8.26
C THR A 264 22.37 9.47 9.65
N LYS A 265 21.97 8.19 9.72
CA LYS A 265 21.76 7.43 10.96
C LYS A 265 20.75 8.06 11.93
N ASN A 266 19.78 8.82 11.44
CA ASN A 266 18.72 9.41 12.25
C ASN A 266 17.52 8.46 12.41
N TYR A 267 17.78 7.29 13.03
CA TYR A 267 16.82 6.20 13.13
C TYR A 267 15.55 6.53 13.94
N LYS A 268 15.68 7.43 14.91
CA LYS A 268 14.52 7.91 15.69
C LYS A 268 13.51 8.65 14.83
N LEU A 269 13.99 9.56 13.98
CA LEU A 269 13.12 10.30 13.07
C LEU A 269 12.63 9.41 11.94
N PHE A 270 13.47 8.48 11.45
CA PHE A 270 13.06 7.44 10.50
C PHE A 270 11.84 6.68 11.01
N PHE A 271 11.94 6.12 12.22
CA PHE A 271 10.88 5.33 12.83
C PHE A 271 9.58 6.13 12.97
N LYS A 272 9.67 7.38 13.45
CA LYS A 272 8.51 8.27 13.60
C LYS A 272 7.84 8.54 12.26
N LEU A 273 8.62 8.86 11.23
CA LEU A 273 8.09 9.17 9.89
C LEU A 273 7.46 7.92 9.26
N CYS A 274 8.12 6.77 9.38
CA CYS A 274 7.61 5.51 8.83
C CYS A 274 6.29 5.09 9.49
N LYS A 275 6.15 5.23 10.82
CA LYS A 275 4.86 5.02 11.50
C LYS A 275 3.78 6.01 11.05
N LYS A 276 4.13 7.29 10.88
CA LYS A 276 3.19 8.35 10.46
C LYS A 276 2.57 8.04 9.09
N TYR A 277 3.36 7.52 8.15
CA TYR A 277 2.92 7.26 6.77
C TYR A 277 2.55 5.80 6.48
N ASN A 278 2.57 4.92 7.48
CA ASN A 278 2.29 3.48 7.29
C ASN A 278 0.95 3.21 6.61
N GLU A 279 -0.12 3.88 7.05
CA GLU A 279 -1.46 3.68 6.51
C GLU A 279 -1.58 4.10 5.04
N ILE A 280 -0.99 5.25 4.67
CA ILE A 280 -1.04 5.75 3.29
C ILE A 280 -0.13 4.97 2.35
N PHE A 281 1.03 4.49 2.83
CA PHE A 281 1.90 3.56 2.10
C PHE A 281 1.17 2.23 1.84
N TYR A 282 0.54 1.67 2.87
CA TYR A 282 -0.26 0.46 2.75
C TYR A 282 -1.42 0.65 1.75
N CYS A 283 -2.11 1.79 1.79
CA CYS A 283 -3.18 2.14 0.84
C CYS A 283 -2.65 2.23 -0.60
N TYR A 284 -1.60 3.02 -0.82
CA TYR A 284 -0.98 3.24 -2.14
C TYR A 284 -0.48 1.95 -2.78
N ALA A 285 0.23 1.14 -2.00
CA ALA A 285 0.86 -0.09 -2.43
C ALA A 285 -0.10 -1.27 -2.44
N LYS A 286 -1.32 -1.08 -1.93
CA LYS A 286 -2.25 -2.15 -1.63
C LYS A 286 -1.49 -3.23 -0.86
N GLY A 287 -1.02 -2.92 0.35
CA GLY A 287 -0.33 -3.83 1.26
C GLY A 287 0.98 -4.48 0.78
N ASN A 288 1.45 -4.16 -0.43
CA ASN A 288 2.72 -4.67 -0.91
C ASN A 288 3.88 -3.96 -0.20
N ILE A 289 4.69 -4.74 0.52
CA ILE A 289 5.83 -4.23 1.30
C ILE A 289 6.93 -3.60 0.44
N GLU A 290 7.00 -3.91 -0.85
CA GLU A 290 7.99 -3.34 -1.79
C GLU A 290 7.88 -1.82 -1.91
N VAL A 291 6.81 -1.20 -1.40
CA VAL A 291 6.73 0.27 -1.24
C VAL A 291 7.84 0.84 -0.35
N TYR A 292 8.46 0.02 0.51
CA TYR A 292 9.61 0.37 1.33
C TYR A 292 10.96 -0.01 0.71
N SER A 293 10.98 -0.38 -0.58
CA SER A 293 12.22 -0.65 -1.30
C SER A 293 13.02 0.62 -1.55
N PHE A 294 14.30 0.63 -1.16
CA PHE A 294 15.20 1.74 -1.39
C PHE A 294 16.13 1.53 -2.60
N TYR A 295 15.98 0.47 -3.40
CA TYR A 295 16.94 0.14 -4.48
C TYR A 295 17.24 1.29 -5.44
N GLU A 296 16.24 2.12 -5.76
CA GLU A 296 16.40 3.28 -6.66
C GLU A 296 17.00 4.52 -5.99
N TYR A 297 17.17 4.51 -4.67
CA TYR A 297 17.66 5.62 -3.86
C TYR A 297 19.12 5.43 -3.39
N ILE A 298 19.63 4.19 -3.45
CA ILE A 298 20.92 3.81 -2.90
C ILE A 298 22.06 4.41 -3.71
N GLU A 299 22.84 5.27 -3.06
CA GLU A 299 24.07 5.88 -3.57
C GLU A 299 25.30 5.00 -3.26
N ASP A 300 25.34 4.43 -2.05
CA ASP A 300 26.40 3.54 -1.56
C ASP A 300 25.76 2.30 -0.92
N SER A 301 25.74 1.20 -1.67
CA SER A 301 25.11 -0.05 -1.25
C SER A 301 25.72 -0.63 0.03
N LYS A 302 27.02 -0.47 0.24
CA LYS A 302 27.69 -1.01 1.42
C LYS A 302 27.28 -0.23 2.67
N LYS A 303 27.36 1.10 2.63
CA LYS A 303 26.92 1.95 3.74
C LYS A 303 25.43 1.82 4.01
N PHE A 304 24.61 1.70 2.97
CA PHE A 304 23.19 1.48 3.13
C PHE A 304 22.91 0.18 3.89
N ILE A 305 23.53 -0.94 3.50
CA ILE A 305 23.36 -2.24 4.18
C ILE A 305 23.82 -2.16 5.64
N GLU A 306 24.94 -1.51 5.92
CA GLU A 306 25.42 -1.29 7.28
C GLU A 306 24.39 -0.49 8.10
N ASN A 307 23.95 0.67 7.59
CA ASN A 307 23.05 1.56 8.30
C ASN A 307 21.65 0.97 8.51
N ILE A 308 21.11 0.22 7.55
CA ILE A 308 19.77 -0.37 7.66
C ILE A 308 19.76 -1.58 8.61
N LYS A 309 20.88 -2.31 8.74
CA LYS A 309 21.03 -3.35 9.76
C LYS A 309 21.06 -2.77 11.17
N GLU A 310 21.80 -1.68 11.38
CA GLU A 310 21.80 -0.94 12.65
C GLU A 310 20.38 -0.46 13.04
N LEU A 311 19.59 0.02 12.07
CA LEU A 311 18.18 0.35 12.27
C LEU A 311 17.37 -0.89 12.73
N GLY A 312 17.59 -2.03 12.09
CA GLY A 312 16.95 -3.30 12.43
C GLY A 312 17.26 -3.74 13.86
N GLU A 313 18.53 -3.69 14.27
CA GLU A 313 18.96 -4.01 15.65
C GLU A 313 18.27 -3.11 16.69
N GLN A 314 18.16 -1.81 16.41
CA GLN A 314 17.56 -0.83 17.31
C GLN A 314 16.05 -1.05 17.49
N TYR A 315 15.35 -1.57 16.48
CA TYR A 315 13.89 -1.73 16.45
C TYR A 315 13.44 -3.17 16.16
N LYS A 316 14.21 -4.15 16.64
CA LYS A 316 14.08 -5.59 16.36
C LYS A 316 12.75 -6.29 16.70
N ASN A 317 11.81 -5.58 17.34
CA ASN A 317 10.50 -6.12 17.73
C ASN A 317 9.35 -5.36 17.05
N ASP A 318 9.65 -4.51 16.06
CA ASP A 318 8.64 -3.71 15.38
C ASP A 318 8.32 -4.26 13.99
N ASP A 319 7.08 -4.73 13.81
CA ASP A 319 6.61 -5.35 12.56
C ASP A 319 6.81 -4.47 11.32
N MET A 320 6.69 -3.14 11.47
CA MET A 320 6.88 -2.21 10.35
C MET A 320 8.36 -2.13 9.96
N ILE A 321 9.28 -2.14 10.92
CA ILE A 321 10.72 -2.17 10.61
C ILE A 321 11.10 -3.52 10.00
N HIS A 322 10.53 -4.63 10.44
CA HIS A 322 10.72 -5.92 9.77
C HIS A 322 10.24 -5.88 8.30
N ALA A 323 9.10 -5.25 8.02
CA ALA A 323 8.62 -5.08 6.65
C ALA A 323 9.60 -4.25 5.79
N VAL A 324 10.18 -3.18 6.36
CA VAL A 324 11.22 -2.36 5.69
C VAL A 324 12.47 -3.19 5.39
N LEU A 325 12.98 -3.97 6.36
CA LEU A 325 14.15 -4.84 6.17
C LEU A 325 13.90 -5.86 5.05
N LYS A 326 12.72 -6.48 5.06
CA LYS A 326 12.32 -7.49 4.09
C LYS A 326 12.20 -6.94 2.67
N ALA A 327 11.60 -5.76 2.50
CA ALA A 327 11.53 -5.06 1.21
C ALA A 327 12.92 -4.77 0.62
N ASN A 328 13.94 -4.66 1.49
CA ASN A 328 15.32 -4.40 1.10
C ASN A 328 16.22 -5.66 1.13
N LYS A 329 15.62 -6.86 1.23
CA LYS A 329 16.30 -8.16 1.25
C LYS A 329 17.41 -8.26 2.31
N ILE A 330 17.16 -7.68 3.48
CA ILE A 330 18.04 -7.80 4.65
C ILE A 330 17.57 -9.01 5.47
N ASP A 331 18.44 -10.01 5.64
CA ASP A 331 18.11 -11.24 6.37
C ASP A 331 17.71 -10.98 7.83
N GLU A 332 16.66 -11.68 8.29
CA GLU A 332 16.04 -11.55 9.63
C GLU A 332 16.87 -12.18 10.77
N ASN A 333 18.12 -12.61 10.53
CA ASN A 333 18.99 -13.19 11.58
C ASN A 333 19.63 -12.12 12.50
N ILE A 334 18.94 -10.99 12.72
CA ILE A 334 19.38 -9.84 13.53
C ILE A 334 18.69 -9.85 14.89
#